data_AF-A0A1X2YVM8-F1
#
_entry.id   AF-A0A1X2YVM8-F1
#
_cell.length_a   1.000
_cell.length_b   1.000
_cell.length_c   1.000
_cell.angle_alpha   90.00
_cell.angle_beta   90.00
_cell.angle_gamma   90.00
#
_symmetry.space_group_name_H-M   'P 1'
#
loop_
_entity.id
_entity.type
_entity.pdbx_description
1 polymer ?
#
loop_
_entity_poly.entity_id
_entity_poly.type
_entity_poly.pdbx_seq_one_letter_code
_entity_poly.pdbx_strand_id
1 'polypeptide(L)' 'MVDTGNIAGFTSSVQMEIRQVPGLKNKLFGGEGLFNTVLTGPGRIWLQTMPVSGVAAAILPYIPTRSD' A
#
# COMPACT_ATOMS: atom_id res chain seq x y z
N MET A 1 -0.06 13.41 0.41
CA MET A 1 -0.73 12.28 -0.26
C MET A 1 0.29 11.18 -0.42
N VAL A 2 -0.04 9.94 -0.05
CA VAL A 2 0.88 8.80 -0.12
C VAL A 2 0.11 7.55 -0.56
N ASP A 3 0.81 6.57 -1.13
CA ASP A 3 0.20 5.26 -1.36
C ASP A 3 -0.20 4.62 -0.02
N THR A 4 -1.39 4.03 0.01
CA THR A 4 -1.94 3.40 1.22
C THR A 4 -1.07 2.26 1.74
N GLY A 5 -0.48 1.46 0.85
CA GLY A 5 0.40 0.35 1.23
C GLY A 5 1.68 0.84 1.92
N ASN A 6 2.11 2.07 1.66
CA ASN A 6 3.32 2.65 2.22
C ASN A 6 3.11 3.31 3.60
N ILE A 7 1.90 3.29 4.16
CA ILE A 7 1.65 3.78 5.51
C ILE A 7 1.96 2.66 6.51
N ALA A 8 2.98 2.86 7.35
CA ALA A 8 3.32 1.92 8.41
C ALA A 8 2.51 2.19 9.70
N GLY A 9 2.14 3.44 9.93
CA GLY A 9 1.30 3.85 11.06
C GLY A 9 1.23 5.37 11.21
N PHE A 10 0.32 5.83 12.07
CA PHE A 10 0.19 7.24 12.42
C PHE A 10 -0.43 7.40 13.82
N THR A 11 -0.20 8.55 14.45
CA THR A 11 -0.77 8.88 15.76
C THR A 11 -2.27 9.20 15.65
N SER A 12 -3.04 8.96 16.72
CA SER A 12 -4.52 9.11 16.74
C SER A 12 -5.06 10.49 16.36
N SER A 13 -4.25 11.54 16.46
CA SER A 13 -4.59 12.90 16.04
C SER A 13 -4.51 13.15 14.53
N VAL A 14 -4.01 12.17 13.76
CA VAL A 14 -3.93 12.21 12.30
C VAL A 14 -5.16 11.52 11.71
N GLN A 15 -5.87 12.23 10.84
CA GLN A 15 -7.01 11.70 10.09
C GLN A 15 -6.54 11.10 8.76
N MET A 16 -7.14 9.97 8.38
CA MET A 16 -6.87 9.24 7.15
C MET A 16 -8.09 9.28 6.22
N GLU A 17 -7.89 9.73 4.99
CA GLU A 17 -8.90 9.73 3.94
C GLU A 17 -8.39 8.95 2.73
N ILE A 18 -9.01 7.80 2.46
CA ILE A 18 -8.68 6.96 1.30
C ILE A 18 -9.40 7.53 0.08
N ARG A 19 -8.65 8.01 -0.90
CA ARG A 19 -9.19 8.48 -2.18
C ARG A 19 -8.94 7.44 -3.26
N GLN A 20 -10.01 6.79 -3.69
CA GLN A 20 -9.98 5.97 -4.90
C GLN A 20 -9.80 6.88 -6.12
N VAL A 21 -8.82 6.55 -6.97
CA VAL A 21 -8.65 7.25 -8.24
C VAL A 21 -9.78 6.84 -9.19
N PRO A 22 -10.68 7.75 -9.59
CA PRO A 22 -11.78 7.41 -10.49
C PRO A 22 -11.23 6.94 -11.84
N GLY A 23 -11.78 5.84 -12.39
CA GLY A 23 -11.35 5.26 -13.67
C GLY A 23 -10.46 4.02 -13.55
N LEU A 24 -9.99 3.69 -12.35
CA LEU A 24 -9.20 2.49 -12.08
C LEU A 24 -10.06 1.29 -11.66
N LYS A 25 -11.26 1.12 -12.26
CA LYS A 25 -12.09 -0.07 -12.05
C LYS A 25 -11.41 -1.37 -12.54
N ASN A 26 -10.31 -1.27 -13.30
CA ASN A 26 -9.58 -2.37 -13.93
C ASN A 26 -8.09 -2.45 -13.56
N LYS A 27 -7.70 -2.35 -12.28
CA LYS A 27 -6.36 -2.81 -11.85
C LYS A 27 -6.43 -3.98 -10.88
N LEU A 28 -6.96 -5.08 -11.43
CA LEU A 28 -6.73 -6.46 -11.04
C LEU A 28 -5.35 -6.99 -11.53
N PHE A 29 -4.38 -6.12 -11.83
CA PHE A 29 -3.16 -6.48 -12.58
C PHE A 29 -1.85 -6.34 -11.79
N GLY A 30 -1.85 -6.53 -10.47
CA GLY A 30 -0.57 -6.49 -9.72
C GLY A 30 -0.58 -6.58 -8.20
N GLY A 31 -1.74 -6.77 -7.55
CA GLY A 31 -1.82 -7.00 -6.09
C GLY A 31 -1.76 -5.74 -5.22
N GLU A 32 -1.38 -4.59 -5.76
CA GLU A 32 -1.40 -3.30 -5.05
C GLU A 32 -2.52 -2.42 -5.59
N GLY A 33 -3.62 -2.34 -4.84
CA GLY A 33 -4.64 -1.33 -5.12
C GLY A 33 -4.02 0.06 -4.92
N LEU A 34 -3.85 0.81 -6.01
CA LEU A 34 -3.36 2.19 -5.99
C LEU A 34 -4.43 3.10 -5.36
N PHE A 35 -4.49 3.07 -4.04
CA PHE A 35 -5.31 3.95 -3.23
C PHE A 35 -4.43 5.09 -2.76
N ASN A 36 -4.71 6.29 -3.25
CA ASN A 36 -4.04 7.48 -2.76
C ASN A 36 -4.69 7.87 -1.43
N THR A 37 -3.92 7.84 -0.35
CA THR A 37 -4.38 8.25 0.97
C THR A 37 -3.89 9.66 1.30
N VAL A 38 -4.81 10.46 1.85
CA VAL A 38 -4.51 11.76 2.44
C VAL A 38 -4.46 11.59 3.95
N LEU A 39 -3.34 12.00 4.55
CA LEU A 39 -3.15 12.05 6.00
C LEU A 39 -3.09 13.53 6.41
N THR A 40 -3.97 13.94 7.33
CA THR A 40 -4.11 15.34 7.75
C THR A 40 -4.24 15.44 9.27
N GLY A 41 -3.50 16.37 9.88
CA GLY A 41 -3.58 16.64 11.31
C GLY A 41 -2.21 16.72 11.96
N PRO A 42 -2.11 17.26 13.19
CA PRO A 42 -0.87 17.27 13.96
C PRO A 42 -0.53 15.85 14.39
N GLY A 43 0.75 15.50 14.47
CA GLY A 43 1.18 14.19 14.94
C GLY A 43 2.33 13.61 14.15
N ARG A 44 2.55 12.30 14.31
CA ARG A 44 3.61 11.57 13.60
C ARG A 44 3.01 10.57 12.63
N ILE A 45 3.63 10.50 11.45
CA ILE A 45 3.34 9.54 10.40
C ILE A 45 4.61 8.75 10.16
N TRP A 46 4.49 7.42 10.12
CA TRP A 46 5.57 6.52 9.74
C TRP A 46 5.24 5.92 8.38
N LEU A 47 6.21 6.01 7.46
CA LEU A 47 6.12 5.45 6.13
C LEU A 47 7.07 4.26 6.01
N GLN A 48 6.65 3.27 5.23
CA GLN A 48 7.51 2.19 4.78
C GLN A 48 7.83 2.36 3.29
N THR A 49 9.03 1.93 2.89
CA THR A 49 9.49 2.03 1.51
C THR A 49 8.97 0.89 0.64
N MET A 50 8.74 -0.28 1.24
CA MET A 50 8.27 -1.48 0.56
C MET A 50 7.01 -2.00 1.24
N PRO A 51 5.82 -1.84 0.64
CA PRO A 51 4.59 -2.46 1.14
C PRO A 51 4.69 -3.99 1.08
N VAL A 52 3.86 -4.68 1.88
CA VAL A 52 3.84 -6.15 2.00
C VAL A 52 3.68 -6.86 0.65
N SER A 53 2.85 -6.30 -0.23
CA SER A 53 2.65 -6.76 -1.60
C SER A 53 3.91 -6.64 -2.45
N GLY A 54 4.66 -5.55 -2.34
CA GLY A 54 5.99 -5.40 -2.92
C GLY A 54 6.99 -6.42 -2.37
N VAL A 55 6.96 -6.70 -1.05
CA VAL A 55 7.76 -7.77 -0.44
C VAL A 55 7.39 -9.12 -1.04
N ALA A 56 6.09 -9.43 -1.12
CA ALA A 56 5.61 -10.69 -1.68
C ALA A 56 6.04 -10.85 -3.14
N ALA A 57 5.92 -9.80 -3.96
CA ALA A 57 6.36 -9.79 -5.35
C ALA A 57 7.88 -9.99 -5.48
N ALA A 58 8.68 -9.39 -4.59
CA ALA A 58 10.13 -9.54 -4.59
C ALA A 58 10.59 -10.94 -4.19
N ILE A 59 9.85 -11.61 -3.28
CA ILE A 59 10.17 -12.97 -2.82
C ILE A 59 9.62 -14.02 -3.78
N LEU A 60 8.53 -13.74 -4.51
CA LEU A 60 7.82 -14.69 -5.37
C LEU A 60 8.73 -15.54 -6.29
N PRO A 61 9.75 -14.99 -6.99
CA PRO A 61 10.61 -15.78 -7.87
C PRO A 61 11.47 -16.82 -7.14
N TYR A 62 11.63 -16.68 -5.82
CA TYR A 62 12.44 -17.56 -4.98
C TYR A 62 11.61 -18.57 -4.19
N ILE A 63 10.28 -18.51 -4.27
CA ILE A 63 9.38 -19.48 -3.64
C ILE A 63 9.36 -20.74 -4.53
N PRO A 64 9.81 -21.91 -4.02
CA PRO A 64 9.75 -23.14 -4.80
C PRO A 64 8.30 -23.46 -5.15
N THR A 65 7.98 -23.48 -6.44
CA THR A 65 6.74 -24.08 -6.92
C THR A 65 7.00 -25.56 -7.10
N ARG A 66 6.22 -26.39 -6.42
CA ARG A 66 6.30 -27.84 -6.61
C ARG A 66 5.95 -28.15 -8.07
N SER A 67 6.93 -28.65 -8.82
CA SER A 67 6.72 -29.27 -10.12
C SER A 67 6.32 -30.72 -9.87
N ASP A 68 5.04 -31.03 -10.03
CA ASP A 68 4.56 -32.40 -10.20
C ASP A 68 4.79 -32.87 -11.64
#